data_AF-A0A2D5YSX2-F1
#
_entry.id   AF-A0A2D5YSX2-F1
#
_cell.length_a   1.000
_cell.length_b   1.000
_cell.length_c   1.000
_cell.angle_alpha   90.00
_cell.angle_beta   90.00
_cell.angle_gamma   90.00
#
_symmetry.space_group_name_H-M   'P 1'
#
loop_
_entity.id
_entity.type
_entity.pdbx_description
1 polymer ?
#
loop_
_entity_poly.entity_id
_entity_poly.type
_entity_poly.pdbx_seq_one_letter_code
_entity_poly.pdbx_strand_id
1 'polypeptide(L)'
;MVGGRRRGGQADGGAGGKSLRYEAMATGVTYAACAEYVAEATKVSLWLADWLERRDGLGFDETMSCRTDVYRLTVLWDGEHHPAKPIADWRDARWDALLAELGSMRVKHGDDVAAFEAEGLALLWPILEPRIEARVRTSSKAADRPFGFFSYDLSDQPDAETITIHMDNPFAPDSPFRDMAARGRELRAVLDDAEATHPTMRKLWTGTWMNSYSRFLELFPAAWRDSASDPTPLDCWANWWGQMTSRTGGFHWKNGQYLRDTGRFPYACVKCSCGIAELRGHLRGVLSEGGTH
;
A
#
# COMPACT_ATOMS: atom_id res chain seq x y z
N MET A 1 -18.55 -64.00 -20.06
CA MET A 1 -18.31 -62.80 -20.90
C MET A 1 -17.07 -62.12 -20.33
N VAL A 2 -15.86 -62.47 -20.77
CA VAL A 2 -15.23 -62.08 -22.05
C VAL A 2 -15.09 -60.56 -22.18
N GLY A 3 -13.84 -60.10 -22.04
CA GLY A 3 -13.23 -59.15 -22.99
C GLY A 3 -13.25 -57.67 -22.62
N GLY A 4 -12.05 -57.07 -22.52
CA GLY A 4 -11.90 -55.62 -22.46
C GLY A 4 -10.49 -55.13 -22.15
N ARG A 5 -9.53 -55.44 -23.01
CA ARG A 5 -8.15 -54.92 -22.99
C ARG A 5 -8.08 -53.48 -23.55
N ARG A 6 -7.10 -52.72 -23.02
CA ARG A 6 -6.10 -51.83 -23.71
C ARG A 6 -6.20 -50.29 -23.59
N ARG A 7 -4.99 -49.76 -23.33
CA ARG A 7 -4.36 -48.48 -23.76
C ARG A 7 -4.91 -47.23 -23.07
N GLY A 8 -4.11 -46.31 -22.54
CA GLY A 8 -2.78 -45.85 -22.94
C GLY A 8 -2.91 -44.37 -23.25
N GLY A 9 -2.41 -43.51 -22.35
CA GLY A 9 -2.27 -42.05 -22.54
C GLY A 9 -1.13 -41.63 -21.63
N GLN A 10 0.11 -41.55 -22.12
CA GLN A 10 0.66 -40.48 -22.94
C GLN A 10 0.71 -39.17 -22.15
N ALA A 11 1.91 -38.92 -21.63
CA ALA A 11 2.31 -37.67 -21.03
C ALA A 11 2.52 -36.63 -22.13
N ASP A 12 1.74 -35.55 -22.08
CA ASP A 12 2.10 -34.24 -22.63
C ASP A 12 2.49 -33.39 -21.41
N GLY A 13 3.71 -32.86 -21.25
CA GLY A 13 4.70 -32.59 -22.28
C GLY A 13 4.48 -31.21 -22.89
N GLY A 14 4.57 -30.15 -22.07
CA GLY A 14 4.91 -28.81 -22.55
C GLY A 14 3.74 -27.97 -23.08
N ALA A 15 3.26 -27.05 -22.23
CA ALA A 15 2.54 -25.87 -22.70
C ALA A 15 3.00 -24.64 -21.92
N GLY A 16 3.97 -23.94 -22.53
CA GLY A 16 4.04 -22.48 -22.50
C GLY A 16 4.09 -21.80 -21.15
N GLY A 17 5.29 -21.67 -20.59
CA GLY A 17 5.64 -20.52 -19.76
C GLY A 17 5.52 -19.25 -20.62
N LYS A 18 4.31 -18.73 -20.80
CA LYS A 18 4.11 -17.35 -21.22
C LYS A 18 4.69 -16.50 -20.10
N SER A 19 5.89 -15.97 -20.33
CA SER A 19 6.54 -15.04 -19.43
C SER A 19 5.55 -13.94 -19.05
N LEU A 20 5.21 -13.87 -17.76
CA LEU A 20 4.36 -12.84 -17.16
C LEU A 20 4.88 -11.42 -17.37
N ARG A 21 6.07 -11.26 -17.99
CA ARG A 21 6.60 -9.99 -18.49
C ARG A 21 5.67 -9.26 -19.48
N TYR A 22 4.63 -9.92 -20.03
CA TYR A 22 3.73 -9.33 -21.03
C TYR A 22 2.24 -9.20 -20.67
N GLU A 23 1.75 -9.69 -19.53
CA GLU A 23 0.33 -9.54 -19.14
C GLU A 23 0.07 -8.25 -18.33
N ALA A 24 0.27 -7.10 -18.97
CA ALA A 24 0.04 -5.77 -18.42
C ALA A 24 -1.34 -5.17 -18.75
N MET A 25 -2.23 -5.90 -19.42
CA MET A 25 -3.38 -5.26 -20.09
C MET A 25 -4.64 -5.05 -19.24
N ALA A 26 -4.73 -5.62 -18.03
CA ALA A 26 -5.97 -5.54 -17.24
C ALA A 26 -5.95 -4.51 -16.09
N THR A 27 -4.79 -4.21 -15.51
CA THR A 27 -4.69 -3.36 -14.29
C THR A 27 -3.95 -2.05 -14.50
N GLY A 28 -3.41 -1.79 -15.70
CA GLY A 28 -2.56 -0.62 -16.00
C GLY A 28 -1.24 -0.55 -15.22
N VAL A 29 -1.08 -1.40 -14.19
CA VAL A 29 0.13 -1.64 -13.42
C VAL A 29 0.96 -2.69 -14.16
N THR A 30 2.21 -2.35 -14.43
CA THR A 30 3.12 -3.22 -15.18
C THR A 30 4.22 -3.78 -14.27
N TYR A 31 4.84 -4.89 -14.68
CA TYR A 31 6.03 -5.40 -14.00
C TYR A 31 7.12 -4.33 -13.91
N ALA A 32 7.37 -3.59 -15.00
CA ALA A 32 8.40 -2.55 -15.02
C ALA A 32 8.11 -1.42 -14.02
N ALA A 33 6.85 -0.98 -13.92
CA ALA A 33 6.44 0.00 -12.92
C ALA A 33 6.61 -0.54 -11.50
N CYS A 34 6.12 -1.75 -11.21
CA CYS A 34 6.32 -2.37 -9.91
C CYS A 34 7.80 -2.55 -9.56
N ALA A 35 8.65 -2.92 -10.53
CA ALA A 35 10.09 -3.05 -10.34
C ALA A 35 10.76 -1.70 -10.02
N GLU A 36 10.37 -0.64 -10.73
CA GLU A 36 10.81 0.73 -10.43
C GLU A 36 10.41 1.14 -9.00
N TYR A 37 9.15 0.92 -8.61
CA TYR A 37 8.69 1.20 -7.25
C TYR A 37 9.53 0.44 -6.21
N VAL A 38 9.68 -0.87 -6.36
CA VAL A 38 10.40 -1.71 -5.39
C VAL A 38 11.86 -1.27 -5.27
N ALA A 39 12.53 -1.01 -6.39
CA ALA A 39 13.92 -0.56 -6.38
C ALA A 39 14.07 0.80 -5.69
N GLU A 40 13.30 1.80 -6.10
CA GLU A 40 13.49 3.18 -5.63
C GLU A 40 12.93 3.40 -4.22
N ALA A 41 11.83 2.74 -3.85
CA ALA A 41 11.33 2.74 -2.47
C ALA A 41 12.33 2.07 -1.52
N THR A 42 13.01 1.01 -1.96
CA THR A 42 14.07 0.36 -1.15
C THR A 42 15.25 1.30 -0.94
N LYS A 43 15.75 1.97 -1.99
CA LYS A 43 16.84 2.95 -1.85
C LYS A 43 16.47 4.08 -0.89
N VAL A 44 15.32 4.71 -1.10
CA VAL A 44 14.83 5.77 -0.19
C VAL A 44 14.67 5.26 1.25
N SER A 45 14.29 4.00 1.44
CA SER A 45 14.19 3.40 2.78
C SER A 45 15.55 3.22 3.44
N LEU A 46 16.56 2.76 2.71
CA LEU A 46 17.95 2.65 3.18
C LEU A 46 18.50 4.02 3.58
N TRP A 47 18.31 5.03 2.72
CA TRP A 47 18.68 6.41 3.03
C TRP A 47 17.95 6.94 4.26
N LEU A 48 16.63 6.71 4.36
CA LEU A 48 15.84 7.19 5.49
C LEU A 48 16.30 6.57 6.81
N ALA A 49 16.65 5.28 6.80
CA ALA A 49 17.17 4.59 7.97
C ALA A 49 18.52 5.14 8.43
N ASP A 50 19.49 5.31 7.52
CA ASP A 50 20.78 5.94 7.85
C ASP A 50 20.60 7.40 8.31
N TRP A 51 19.72 8.15 7.65
CA TRP A 51 19.47 9.55 7.99
C TRP A 51 18.81 9.71 9.36
N LEU A 52 17.80 8.90 9.70
CA LEU A 52 17.15 8.93 11.01
C LEU A 52 18.10 8.49 12.13
N GLU A 53 18.98 7.53 11.87
CA GLU A 53 20.00 7.15 12.83
C GLU A 53 21.00 8.28 13.10
N ARG A 54 21.53 8.91 12.06
CA ARG A 54 22.49 10.02 12.22
C ARG A 54 21.87 11.25 12.87
N ARG A 55 20.62 11.56 12.53
CA ARG A 55 19.94 12.77 13.02
C ARG A 55 19.36 12.59 14.42
N ASP A 56 18.67 11.47 14.63
CA ASP A 56 17.80 11.26 15.81
C ASP A 56 18.28 10.11 16.70
N GLY A 57 19.33 9.37 16.32
CA GLY A 57 19.80 8.21 17.06
C GLY A 57 18.86 7.00 16.99
N LEU A 58 17.91 6.99 16.05
CA LEU A 58 17.01 5.85 15.84
C LEU A 58 17.79 4.70 15.21
N GLY A 59 17.73 3.51 15.81
CA GLY A 59 18.49 2.36 15.33
C GLY A 59 18.17 2.03 13.87
N PHE A 60 19.20 1.76 13.06
CA PHE A 60 19.05 1.42 11.64
C PHE A 60 18.10 0.23 11.44
N ASP A 61 18.35 -0.87 12.16
CA ASP A 61 17.58 -2.12 12.09
C ASP A 61 16.10 -1.91 12.46
N GLU A 62 15.87 -1.13 13.52
CA GLU A 62 14.54 -0.78 14.02
C GLU A 62 13.82 0.14 13.03
N THR A 63 14.52 1.07 12.40
CA THR A 63 13.95 1.93 11.36
C THR A 63 13.57 1.12 10.13
N MET A 64 14.48 0.29 9.61
CA MET A 64 14.20 -0.59 8.47
C MET A 64 13.01 -1.50 8.74
N SER A 65 12.91 -2.05 9.96
CA SER A 65 11.86 -3.00 10.32
C SER A 65 10.51 -2.35 10.65
N CYS A 66 10.50 -1.15 11.24
CA CYS A 66 9.30 -0.56 11.82
C CYS A 66 8.78 0.69 11.08
N ARG A 67 9.64 1.36 10.30
CA ARG A 67 9.32 2.64 9.62
C ARG A 67 9.39 2.55 8.11
N THR A 68 9.81 1.42 7.54
CA THR A 68 9.90 1.21 6.10
C THR A 68 9.06 0.02 5.65
N ASP A 69 8.51 0.09 4.44
CA ASP A 69 7.69 -0.98 3.86
C ASP A 69 8.54 -2.13 3.26
N VAL A 70 9.88 -2.06 3.36
CA VAL A 70 10.80 -2.95 2.62
C VAL A 70 10.54 -4.42 2.93
N TYR A 71 10.35 -4.79 4.21
CA TYR A 71 10.11 -6.18 4.59
C TYR A 71 8.92 -6.79 3.83
N ARG A 72 7.81 -6.03 3.68
CA ARG A 72 6.59 -6.46 2.97
C ARG A 72 6.78 -6.61 1.46
N LEU A 73 7.83 -6.00 0.91
CA LEU A 73 8.23 -6.15 -0.49
C LEU A 73 9.07 -7.41 -0.72
N THR A 74 9.54 -8.10 0.33
CA THR A 74 10.38 -9.28 0.21
C THR A 74 9.56 -10.59 0.19
N VAL A 75 10.18 -11.67 -0.29
CA VAL A 75 9.63 -13.03 -0.17
C VAL A 75 9.47 -13.51 1.27
N LEU A 76 10.07 -12.82 2.26
CA LEU A 76 9.99 -13.15 3.68
C LEU A 76 8.61 -12.85 4.27
N TRP A 77 7.89 -11.87 3.72
CA TRP A 77 6.57 -11.46 4.20
C TRP A 77 5.48 -12.48 3.87
N ASP A 78 5.05 -13.30 4.82
CA ASP A 78 4.04 -14.35 4.61
C ASP A 78 2.58 -13.85 4.50
N GLY A 79 2.33 -12.56 4.77
CA GLY A 79 0.98 -12.00 4.81
C GLY A 79 0.44 -11.78 6.22
N GLU A 80 1.14 -12.26 7.25
CA GLU A 80 0.68 -12.32 8.63
C GLU A 80 1.71 -11.77 9.62
N HIS A 81 2.97 -12.22 9.53
CA HIS A 81 4.01 -11.93 10.52
C HIS A 81 4.98 -10.83 10.06
N HIS A 82 5.05 -9.75 10.84
CA HIS A 82 5.86 -8.57 10.53
C HIS A 82 6.81 -8.22 11.68
N PRO A 83 8.11 -7.90 11.41
CA PRO A 83 9.07 -7.53 12.45
C PRO A 83 8.65 -6.33 13.31
N ALA A 84 7.85 -5.41 12.76
CA ALA A 84 7.28 -4.28 13.49
C ALA A 84 6.15 -4.64 14.49
N LYS A 85 5.57 -5.84 14.38
CA LYS A 85 4.49 -6.33 15.25
C LYS A 85 4.77 -7.79 15.64
N PRO A 86 5.85 -8.04 16.39
CA PRO A 86 6.19 -9.41 16.76
C PRO A 86 5.10 -9.97 17.69
N ILE A 87 4.48 -11.07 17.29
CA ILE A 87 3.77 -11.94 18.25
C ILE A 87 4.85 -12.52 19.15
N ALA A 88 4.66 -12.46 20.47
CA ALA A 88 5.60 -12.87 21.52
C ALA A 88 6.84 -13.68 21.03
N ASP A 89 8.01 -13.03 21.05
CA ASP A 89 9.33 -13.57 20.69
C ASP A 89 9.55 -13.98 19.22
N TRP A 90 8.60 -13.71 18.33
CA TRP A 90 8.79 -13.95 16.90
C TRP A 90 9.81 -12.98 16.29
N ARG A 91 10.78 -13.53 15.55
CA ARG A 91 11.73 -12.81 14.70
C ARG A 91 11.99 -13.59 13.42
N ASP A 92 12.25 -12.89 12.32
CA ASP A 92 12.77 -13.52 11.11
C ASP A 92 14.30 -13.42 11.09
N ALA A 93 14.98 -14.51 11.48
CA ALA A 93 16.44 -14.57 11.52
C ALA A 93 17.10 -14.29 10.16
N ARG A 94 16.40 -14.52 9.04
CA ARG A 94 16.91 -14.22 7.70
C ARG A 94 16.92 -12.72 7.46
N TRP A 95 15.89 -12.02 7.93
CA TRP A 95 15.82 -10.56 7.89
C TRP A 95 16.88 -9.94 8.81
N ASP A 96 17.02 -10.44 10.03
CA ASP A 96 18.05 -9.98 10.97
C ASP A 96 19.47 -10.10 10.38
N ALA A 97 19.76 -11.19 9.66
CA ALA A 97 21.05 -11.37 8.98
C ALA A 97 21.29 -10.32 7.88
N LEU A 98 20.25 -10.00 7.09
CA LEU A 98 20.33 -8.98 6.05
C LEU A 98 20.53 -7.59 6.65
N LEU A 99 19.86 -7.27 7.77
CA LEU A 99 20.06 -6.00 8.47
C LEU A 99 21.49 -5.84 8.99
N ALA A 100 22.09 -6.90 9.55
CA ALA A 100 23.48 -6.88 9.99
C ALA A 100 24.46 -6.63 8.83
N GLU A 101 24.20 -7.22 7.66
CA GLU A 101 25.01 -6.99 6.46
C GLU A 101 24.84 -5.56 5.91
N LEU A 102 23.60 -5.07 5.84
CA LEU A 102 23.31 -3.67 5.47
C LEU A 102 23.99 -2.68 6.44
N GLY A 103 23.95 -2.96 7.75
CA GLY A 103 24.65 -2.16 8.76
C GLY A 103 26.16 -2.12 8.53
N SER A 104 26.76 -3.24 8.13
CA SER A 104 28.18 -3.31 7.78
C SER A 104 28.51 -2.53 6.50
N MET A 105 27.65 -2.62 5.47
CA MET A 105 27.78 -1.85 4.22
C MET A 105 27.67 -0.34 4.48
N ARG A 106 26.75 0.07 5.35
CA ARG A 106 26.57 1.47 5.75
C ARG A 106 27.85 2.03 6.39
N VAL A 107 28.45 1.30 7.32
CA VAL A 107 29.73 1.67 7.94
C VAL A 107 30.86 1.73 6.90
N LYS A 108 30.91 0.77 5.98
CA LYS A 108 31.91 0.72 4.89
C LYS A 108 31.83 1.94 3.97
N HIS A 109 30.63 2.37 3.58
CA HIS A 109 30.45 3.46 2.61
C HIS A 109 30.46 4.85 3.24
N GLY A 110 30.23 4.98 4.54
CA GLY A 110 30.31 6.25 5.25
C GLY A 110 29.35 7.28 4.64
N ASP A 111 29.90 8.38 4.11
CA ASP A 111 29.10 9.46 3.52
C ASP A 111 28.71 9.23 2.05
N ASP A 112 29.18 8.15 1.41
CA ASP A 112 28.76 7.77 0.06
C ASP A 112 27.41 7.04 0.09
N VAL A 113 26.36 7.82 0.33
CA VAL A 113 24.97 7.34 0.39
C VAL A 113 24.57 6.62 -0.90
N ALA A 114 25.00 7.13 -2.07
CA ALA A 114 24.63 6.54 -3.35
C ALA A 114 25.23 5.14 -3.53
N ALA A 115 26.50 4.95 -3.13
CA ALA A 115 27.13 3.64 -3.14
C ALA A 115 26.47 2.68 -2.15
N PHE A 116 26.12 3.16 -0.95
CA PHE A 116 25.38 2.38 0.03
C PHE A 116 24.01 1.92 -0.48
N GLU A 117 23.21 2.82 -1.04
CA GLU A 117 21.90 2.49 -1.59
C GLU A 117 21.99 1.48 -2.76
N ALA A 118 23.00 1.62 -3.61
CA ALA A 118 23.21 0.72 -4.74
C ALA A 118 23.62 -0.69 -4.29
N GLU A 119 24.60 -0.80 -3.37
CA GLU A 119 25.06 -2.09 -2.84
C GLU A 119 23.98 -2.74 -1.96
N GLY A 120 23.28 -1.96 -1.14
CA GLY A 120 22.17 -2.43 -0.30
C GLY A 120 20.96 -2.90 -1.12
N LEU A 121 20.61 -2.20 -2.20
CA LEU A 121 19.60 -2.71 -3.14
C LEU A 121 20.06 -4.01 -3.78
N ALA A 122 21.32 -4.11 -4.22
CA ALA A 122 21.84 -5.33 -4.84
C ALA A 122 21.79 -6.54 -3.88
N LEU A 123 22.05 -6.31 -2.58
CA LEU A 123 21.91 -7.32 -1.53
C LEU A 123 20.45 -7.79 -1.38
N LEU A 124 19.50 -6.86 -1.36
CA LEU A 124 18.09 -7.17 -1.13
C LEU A 124 17.37 -7.66 -2.39
N TRP A 125 17.87 -7.33 -3.58
CA TRP A 125 17.20 -7.61 -4.86
C TRP A 125 16.79 -9.08 -5.03
N PRO A 126 17.62 -10.09 -4.70
CA PRO A 126 17.24 -11.50 -4.84
C PRO A 126 15.98 -11.91 -4.06
N ILE A 127 15.66 -11.21 -2.96
CA ILE A 127 14.45 -11.47 -2.16
C ILE A 127 13.31 -10.50 -2.48
N LEU A 128 13.58 -9.39 -3.16
CA LEU A 128 12.59 -8.40 -3.60
C LEU A 128 11.99 -8.75 -4.96
N GLU A 129 12.84 -9.08 -5.94
CA GLU A 129 12.44 -9.30 -7.34
C GLU A 129 11.35 -10.37 -7.49
N PRO A 130 11.41 -11.54 -6.81
CA PRO A 130 10.40 -12.58 -6.99
C PRO A 130 8.99 -12.15 -6.53
N ARG A 131 8.87 -11.11 -5.69
CA ARG A 131 7.57 -10.58 -5.24
C ARG A 131 6.92 -9.63 -6.23
N ILE A 132 7.66 -9.10 -7.20
CA ILE A 132 7.14 -8.14 -8.18
C ILE A 132 6.00 -8.78 -8.97
N GLU A 133 6.15 -10.04 -9.39
CA GLU A 133 5.10 -10.76 -10.12
C GLU A 133 3.83 -10.97 -9.28
N ALA A 134 3.99 -11.29 -7.99
CA ALA A 134 2.88 -11.43 -7.07
C ALA A 134 2.12 -10.10 -6.96
N ARG A 135 2.84 -8.99 -6.77
CA ARG A 135 2.27 -7.63 -6.70
C ARG A 135 1.52 -7.23 -7.96
N VAL A 136 2.06 -7.53 -9.15
CA VAL A 136 1.37 -7.27 -10.42
C VAL A 136 0.08 -8.09 -10.49
N ARG A 137 0.14 -9.38 -10.12
CA ARG A 137 -1.00 -10.30 -10.19
C ARG A 137 -2.12 -9.93 -9.22
N THR A 138 -1.77 -9.46 -8.02
CA THR A 138 -2.71 -9.08 -6.97
C THR A 138 -3.08 -7.59 -7.02
N SER A 139 -2.60 -6.84 -8.02
CA SER A 139 -3.03 -5.46 -8.20
C SER A 139 -4.54 -5.40 -8.45
N SER A 140 -5.21 -4.49 -7.74
CA SER A 140 -6.66 -4.36 -7.79
C SER A 140 -7.15 -4.11 -9.22
N LYS A 141 -8.16 -4.86 -9.64
CA LYS A 141 -8.92 -4.63 -10.88
C LYS A 141 -10.25 -3.99 -10.55
N ALA A 142 -10.71 -3.08 -11.40
CA ALA A 142 -12.02 -2.45 -11.22
C ALA A 142 -13.16 -3.48 -11.17
N ALA A 143 -13.05 -4.56 -11.96
CA ALA A 143 -14.04 -5.64 -12.00
C ALA A 143 -14.15 -6.42 -10.68
N ASP A 144 -13.09 -6.46 -9.88
CA ASP A 144 -13.04 -7.21 -8.62
C ASP A 144 -13.42 -6.36 -7.41
N ARG A 145 -13.76 -5.08 -7.62
CA ARG A 145 -14.03 -4.11 -6.55
C ARG A 145 -15.45 -3.57 -6.65
N PRO A 146 -16.40 -4.08 -5.85
CA PRO A 146 -17.81 -3.70 -5.94
C PRO A 146 -18.05 -2.21 -5.66
N PHE A 147 -17.14 -1.57 -4.92
CA PHE A 147 -17.20 -0.14 -4.59
C PHE A 147 -16.05 0.67 -5.21
N GLY A 148 -15.49 0.17 -6.32
CA GLY A 148 -14.45 0.88 -7.07
C GLY A 148 -13.22 1.21 -6.22
N PHE A 149 -12.98 2.50 -6.01
CA PHE A 149 -11.85 3.01 -5.23
C PHE A 149 -11.85 2.53 -3.77
N PHE A 150 -13.03 2.32 -3.20
CA PHE A 150 -13.19 1.99 -1.79
C PHE A 150 -13.39 0.48 -1.56
N SER A 151 -13.02 0.03 -0.37
CA SER A 151 -13.53 -1.18 0.28
C SER A 151 -13.68 -0.88 1.76
N TYR A 152 -14.34 -1.75 2.52
CA TYR A 152 -14.46 -1.54 3.96
C TYR A 152 -14.42 -2.86 4.73
N ASP A 153 -13.94 -2.77 5.96
CA ASP A 153 -14.00 -3.82 6.96
C ASP A 153 -14.73 -3.30 8.20
N LEU A 154 -15.31 -4.21 8.98
CA LEU A 154 -15.78 -3.86 10.31
C LEU A 154 -14.58 -3.51 11.19
N SER A 155 -14.66 -2.40 11.92
CA SER A 155 -13.57 -2.00 12.80
C SER A 155 -13.38 -3.04 13.91
N ASP A 156 -12.12 -3.40 14.15
CA ASP A 156 -11.69 -4.19 15.30
C ASP A 156 -11.63 -3.37 16.60
N GLN A 157 -11.92 -2.06 16.52
CA GLN A 157 -11.89 -1.15 17.64
C GLN A 157 -13.10 -1.35 18.58
N PRO A 158 -12.97 -1.02 19.88
CA PRO A 158 -14.04 -1.21 20.88
C PRO A 158 -15.34 -0.44 20.58
N ASP A 159 -15.27 0.61 19.76
CA ASP A 159 -16.45 1.31 19.23
C ASP A 159 -17.09 0.43 18.14
N ALA A 160 -17.84 -0.59 18.57
CA ALA A 160 -18.48 -1.65 17.78
C ALA A 160 -19.50 -1.19 16.72
N GLU A 161 -19.54 0.10 16.41
CA GLU A 161 -20.44 0.74 15.43
C GLU A 161 -19.66 1.53 14.38
N THR A 162 -18.41 1.12 14.09
CA THR A 162 -17.53 1.81 13.14
C THR A 162 -17.13 0.88 11.99
N ILE A 163 -17.24 1.37 10.75
CA ILE A 163 -16.58 0.76 9.59
C ILE A 163 -15.26 1.46 9.29
N THR A 164 -14.26 0.69 8.89
CA THR A 164 -12.98 1.22 8.40
C THR A 164 -12.98 1.19 6.89
N ILE A 165 -12.71 2.33 6.23
CA ILE A 165 -12.52 2.33 4.78
C ILE A 165 -11.06 2.14 4.38
N HIS A 166 -10.89 1.37 3.31
CA HIS A 166 -9.63 1.13 2.62
C HIS A 166 -9.72 1.66 1.20
N MET A 167 -8.57 2.08 0.67
CA MET A 167 -8.47 2.71 -0.64
C MET A 167 -7.41 2.01 -1.49
N ASP A 168 -7.74 1.74 -2.75
CA ASP A 168 -6.80 1.28 -3.76
C ASP A 168 -7.13 1.94 -5.10
N ASN A 169 -6.19 1.98 -6.05
CA ASN A 169 -6.40 2.55 -7.39
C ASN A 169 -6.62 1.47 -8.45
N PRO A 170 -7.84 0.93 -8.61
CA PRO A 170 -8.14 -0.03 -9.67
C PRO A 170 -8.20 0.61 -11.07
N PHE A 171 -8.03 1.92 -11.17
CA PHE A 171 -8.13 2.70 -12.41
C PHE A 171 -6.77 3.04 -13.01
N ALA A 172 -5.68 2.50 -12.45
CA ALA A 172 -4.34 2.69 -13.02
C ALA A 172 -4.36 2.37 -14.53
N PRO A 173 -3.69 3.17 -15.39
CA PRO A 173 -2.73 4.24 -15.05
C PRO A 173 -3.37 5.61 -14.75
N ASP A 174 -4.69 5.71 -14.69
CA ASP A 174 -5.38 6.95 -14.37
C ASP A 174 -5.34 7.26 -12.87
N SER A 175 -5.45 8.54 -12.54
CA SER A 175 -5.55 8.96 -11.14
C SER A 175 -6.93 8.56 -10.60
N PRO A 176 -7.03 8.00 -9.38
CA PRO A 176 -8.32 7.73 -8.76
C PRO A 176 -9.08 9.03 -8.42
N PHE A 177 -8.43 10.18 -8.49
CA PHE A 177 -9.04 11.49 -8.20
C PHE A 177 -9.47 12.26 -9.44
N ARG A 178 -9.36 11.66 -10.64
CA ARG A 178 -9.80 12.30 -11.89
C ARG A 178 -11.30 12.60 -11.86
N ASP A 179 -12.11 11.64 -11.40
CA ASP A 179 -13.56 11.77 -11.32
C ASP A 179 -14.02 11.70 -9.86
N MET A 180 -14.09 12.87 -9.21
CA MET A 180 -14.54 12.97 -7.82
C MET A 180 -16.03 12.65 -7.65
N ALA A 181 -16.85 12.85 -8.70
CA ALA A 181 -18.26 12.48 -8.65
C ALA A 181 -18.41 10.94 -8.62
N ALA A 182 -17.59 10.21 -9.38
CA ALA A 182 -17.52 8.74 -9.28
C ALA A 182 -17.08 8.29 -7.89
N ARG A 183 -16.04 8.92 -7.31
CA ARG A 183 -15.62 8.61 -5.93
C ARG A 183 -16.73 8.87 -4.92
N GLY A 184 -17.51 9.95 -5.08
CA GLY A 184 -18.68 10.21 -4.23
C GLY A 184 -19.77 9.13 -4.35
N ARG A 185 -20.05 8.64 -5.57
CA ARG A 185 -21.00 7.53 -5.81
C ARG A 185 -20.53 6.22 -5.20
N GLU A 186 -19.25 5.92 -5.35
CA GLU A 186 -18.61 4.73 -4.78
C GLU A 186 -18.62 4.75 -3.25
N LEU A 187 -18.28 5.89 -2.64
CA LEU A 187 -18.37 6.04 -1.18
C LEU A 187 -19.81 5.89 -0.69
N ARG A 188 -20.80 6.45 -1.41
CA ARG A 188 -22.22 6.24 -1.10
C ARG A 188 -22.61 4.75 -1.18
N ALA A 189 -22.11 4.02 -2.18
CA ALA A 189 -22.37 2.59 -2.32
C ALA A 189 -21.81 1.78 -1.15
N VAL A 190 -20.63 2.14 -0.62
CA VAL A 190 -20.10 1.57 0.64
C VAL A 190 -21.08 1.79 1.80
N LEU A 191 -21.62 3.01 1.94
CA LEU A 191 -22.56 3.31 3.03
C LEU A 191 -23.87 2.53 2.88
N ASP A 192 -24.41 2.46 1.66
CA ASP A 192 -25.64 1.71 1.37
C ASP A 192 -25.46 0.21 1.74
N ASP A 193 -24.32 -0.38 1.38
CA ASP A 193 -24.01 -1.78 1.69
C ASP A 193 -23.75 -2.01 3.18
N ALA A 194 -22.98 -1.14 3.83
CA ALA A 194 -22.67 -1.24 5.26
C ALA A 194 -23.93 -1.10 6.13
N GLU A 195 -24.85 -0.19 5.79
CA GLU A 195 -26.11 -0.02 6.51
C GLU A 195 -27.05 -1.22 6.31
N ALA A 196 -27.06 -1.82 5.11
CA ALA A 196 -27.87 -3.00 4.82
C ALA A 196 -27.35 -4.26 5.54
N THR A 197 -26.03 -4.45 5.56
CA THR A 197 -25.39 -5.67 6.09
C THR A 197 -25.12 -5.55 7.60
N HIS A 198 -24.87 -4.33 8.08
CA HIS A 198 -24.49 -4.03 9.46
C HIS A 198 -25.27 -2.81 10.00
N PRO A 199 -26.58 -2.94 10.25
CA PRO A 199 -27.48 -1.82 10.57
C PRO A 199 -27.17 -1.12 11.89
N THR A 200 -26.24 -1.62 12.71
CA THR A 200 -25.75 -0.97 13.93
C THR A 200 -24.61 0.02 13.67
N MET A 201 -23.99 0.00 12.48
CA MET A 201 -22.89 0.91 12.17
C MET A 201 -23.38 2.36 12.13
N ARG A 202 -22.61 3.26 12.76
CA ARG A 202 -22.92 4.70 12.87
C ARG A 202 -21.80 5.58 12.37
N LYS A 203 -20.56 5.11 12.39
CA LYS A 203 -19.37 5.88 12.07
C LYS A 203 -18.58 5.24 10.94
N LEU A 204 -17.88 6.10 10.20
CA LEU A 204 -16.85 5.73 9.25
C LEU A 204 -15.52 6.28 9.75
N TRP A 205 -14.43 5.52 9.62
CA TRP A 205 -13.09 5.90 10.05
C TRP A 205 -12.03 5.43 9.05
N THR A 206 -10.91 6.16 8.96
CA THR A 206 -9.67 5.62 8.38
C THR A 206 -8.44 6.42 8.83
N GLY A 207 -7.30 5.74 8.91
CA GLY A 207 -5.97 6.35 9.10
C GLY A 207 -5.17 6.30 7.80
N THR A 208 -4.92 7.45 7.18
CA THR A 208 -4.25 7.51 5.87
C THR A 208 -3.57 8.86 5.65
N TRP A 209 -2.48 8.87 4.87
CA TRP A 209 -1.87 10.10 4.35
C TRP A 209 -2.84 10.93 3.51
N MET A 210 -3.85 10.30 2.91
CA MET A 210 -4.84 10.98 2.07
C MET A 210 -5.69 11.98 2.85
N ASN A 211 -5.79 11.84 4.18
CA ASN A 211 -6.43 12.83 5.05
C ASN A 211 -5.66 14.17 5.12
N SER A 212 -4.44 14.22 4.59
CA SER A 212 -3.67 15.47 4.39
C SER A 212 -3.71 15.97 2.93
N TYR A 213 -4.46 15.31 2.05
CA TYR A 213 -4.57 15.66 0.63
C TYR A 213 -5.91 16.32 0.32
N SER A 214 -5.89 17.61 -0.06
CA SER A 214 -7.08 18.45 -0.19
C SER A 214 -8.15 17.86 -1.10
N ARG A 215 -7.77 17.27 -2.24
CA ARG A 215 -8.72 16.70 -3.19
C ARG A 215 -9.47 15.50 -2.62
N PHE A 216 -8.85 14.70 -1.75
CA PHE A 216 -9.53 13.59 -1.07
C PHE A 216 -10.54 14.11 -0.05
N LEU A 217 -10.19 15.20 0.66
CA LEU A 217 -11.05 15.80 1.70
C LEU A 217 -12.36 16.39 1.15
N GLU A 218 -12.46 16.66 -0.15
CA GLU A 218 -13.73 17.09 -0.78
C GLU A 218 -14.86 16.06 -0.65
N LEU A 219 -14.53 14.77 -0.46
CA LEU A 219 -15.51 13.69 -0.32
C LEU A 219 -16.20 13.65 1.05
N PHE A 220 -15.70 14.39 2.03
CA PHE A 220 -16.10 14.26 3.42
C PHE A 220 -16.66 15.57 4.01
N PRO A 221 -17.59 15.48 4.98
CA PRO A 221 -18.12 16.65 5.67
C PRO A 221 -17.05 17.37 6.51
N ALA A 222 -17.38 18.57 7.01
CA ALA A 222 -16.50 19.30 7.92
C ALA A 222 -16.09 18.47 9.14
N ALA A 223 -17.02 17.72 9.74
CA ALA A 223 -16.74 16.86 10.90
C ALA A 223 -15.63 15.83 10.68
N TRP A 224 -15.34 15.42 9.44
CA TRP A 224 -14.21 14.55 9.11
C TRP A 224 -12.86 15.23 9.38
N ARG A 225 -12.75 16.50 9.00
CA ARG A 225 -11.55 17.31 9.23
C ARG A 225 -11.46 17.73 10.70
N ASP A 226 -12.59 18.06 11.31
CA ASP A 226 -12.64 18.46 12.71
C ASP A 226 -12.29 17.30 13.66
N SER A 227 -12.43 16.05 13.21
CA SER A 227 -12.04 14.85 13.97
C SER A 227 -10.61 14.38 13.72
N ALA A 228 -9.83 15.12 12.94
CA ALA A 228 -8.44 14.79 12.64
C ALA A 228 -7.62 14.62 13.94
N SER A 229 -6.95 13.48 14.07
CA SER A 229 -5.96 13.27 15.13
C SER A 229 -4.70 14.08 14.87
N ASP A 230 -3.81 14.13 15.86
CA ASP A 230 -2.40 14.42 15.57
C ASP A 230 -1.84 13.42 14.55
N PRO A 231 -0.84 13.84 13.74
CA PRO A 231 -0.13 12.91 12.86
C PRO A 231 0.33 11.67 13.60
N THR A 232 0.05 10.49 13.04
CA THR A 232 0.54 9.25 13.63
C THR A 232 2.06 9.20 13.56
N PRO A 233 2.74 8.40 14.40
CA PRO A 233 4.15 8.09 14.16
C PRO A 233 4.36 7.50 12.76
N LEU A 234 5.54 7.73 12.18
CA LEU A 234 5.96 7.05 10.97
C LEU A 234 5.96 5.54 11.23
N ASP A 235 5.35 4.77 10.33
CA ASP A 235 5.30 3.31 10.40
C ASP A 235 5.60 2.68 9.03
N CYS A 236 5.62 1.36 8.98
CA CYS A 236 5.94 0.55 7.80
C CYS A 236 4.74 0.34 6.84
N TRP A 237 3.56 0.88 7.11
CA TRP A 237 2.34 0.52 6.38
C TRP A 237 2.05 1.47 5.20
N ALA A 238 1.10 1.06 4.37
CA ALA A 238 0.70 1.81 3.17
C ALA A 238 0.03 3.16 3.48
N ASN A 239 -0.44 3.37 4.71
CA ASN A 239 -0.92 4.66 5.23
C ASN A 239 0.17 5.75 5.19
N TRP A 240 1.45 5.40 5.17
CA TRP A 240 2.56 6.32 4.90
C TRP A 240 3.15 6.12 3.51
N TRP A 241 3.55 4.88 3.19
CA TRP A 241 4.33 4.57 2.00
C TRP A 241 3.52 4.57 0.70
N GLY A 242 2.19 4.52 0.78
CA GLY A 242 1.31 4.61 -0.39
C GLY A 242 1.53 5.88 -1.21
N GLN A 243 1.95 6.99 -0.58
CA GLN A 243 2.26 8.24 -1.29
C GLN A 243 3.53 8.16 -2.15
N MET A 244 4.35 7.12 -1.99
CA MET A 244 5.51 6.84 -2.85
C MET A 244 5.13 6.05 -4.10
N THR A 245 3.87 5.62 -4.23
CA THR A 245 3.37 4.93 -5.41
C THR A 245 2.77 5.95 -6.39
N SER A 246 3.19 5.89 -7.65
CA SER A 246 2.61 6.69 -8.73
C SER A 246 1.33 6.07 -9.26
N ARG A 247 0.58 6.81 -10.09
CA ARG A 247 -0.68 6.33 -10.70
C ARG A 247 -0.53 5.07 -11.57
N THR A 248 0.68 4.74 -12.02
CA THR A 248 0.97 3.54 -12.81
C THR A 248 1.45 2.36 -11.96
N GLY A 249 1.50 2.51 -10.63
CA GLY A 249 2.11 1.56 -9.71
C GLY A 249 3.64 1.69 -9.59
N GLY A 250 4.26 2.63 -10.31
CA GLY A 250 5.70 2.94 -10.26
C GLY A 250 6.10 3.84 -9.10
N PHE A 251 7.34 4.30 -9.08
CA PHE A 251 7.83 5.19 -8.01
C PHE A 251 7.36 6.63 -8.22
N HIS A 252 6.87 7.30 -7.17
CA HIS A 252 6.46 8.70 -7.23
C HIS A 252 7.66 9.62 -6.97
N TRP A 253 8.48 9.83 -8.01
CA TRP A 253 9.73 10.58 -7.97
C TRP A 253 9.67 11.92 -7.22
N LYS A 254 8.64 12.73 -7.45
CA LYS A 254 8.48 14.03 -6.76
C LYS A 254 8.34 13.88 -5.23
N ASN A 255 7.68 12.83 -4.76
CA ASN A 255 7.46 12.61 -3.33
C ASN A 255 8.71 11.98 -2.70
N GLY A 256 9.39 11.09 -3.42
CA GLY A 256 10.69 10.57 -3.03
C GLY A 256 11.74 11.67 -2.88
N GLN A 257 11.82 12.59 -3.85
CA GLN A 257 12.73 13.74 -3.77
C GLN A 257 12.39 14.65 -2.60
N TYR A 258 11.12 14.98 -2.38
CA TYR A 258 10.69 15.77 -1.23
C TYR A 258 11.11 15.12 0.10
N LEU A 259 10.95 13.80 0.21
CA LEU A 259 11.41 13.06 1.38
C LEU A 259 12.93 13.15 1.54
N ARG A 260 13.71 13.03 0.48
CA ARG A 260 15.17 13.22 0.55
C ARG A 260 15.58 14.62 0.99
N ASP A 261 14.92 15.64 0.45
CA ASP A 261 15.26 17.04 0.71
C ASP A 261 14.91 17.48 2.13
N THR A 262 13.83 16.92 2.69
CA THR A 262 13.25 17.40 3.96
C THR A 262 13.34 16.40 5.10
N GLY A 263 13.57 15.12 4.77
CA GLY A 263 13.42 13.99 5.68
C GLY A 263 12.02 13.85 6.28
N ARG A 264 11.01 14.36 5.56
CA ARG A 264 9.60 14.28 5.92
C ARG A 264 8.80 13.81 4.72
N PHE A 265 7.75 13.03 4.98
CA PHE A 265 6.79 12.70 3.95
C PHE A 265 5.96 13.95 3.57
N PRO A 266 5.58 14.12 2.29
CA PRO A 266 4.75 15.24 1.85
C PRO A 266 3.41 15.35 2.58
N TYR A 267 2.79 14.21 2.86
CA TYR A 267 1.49 14.11 3.50
C TYR A 267 1.60 13.30 4.78
N ALA A 268 1.18 13.91 5.88
CA ALA A 268 1.12 13.26 7.18
C ALA A 268 -0.02 12.22 7.19
N CYS A 269 0.23 11.05 7.78
CA CYS A 269 -0.83 10.10 8.08
C CYS A 269 -1.63 10.60 9.29
N VAL A 270 -2.93 10.83 9.06
CA VAL A 270 -3.86 11.34 10.07
C VAL A 270 -5.05 10.39 10.15
N LYS A 271 -5.58 10.20 11.36
CA LYS A 271 -6.81 9.44 11.59
C LYS A 271 -7.99 10.41 11.58
N CYS A 272 -9.02 10.10 10.79
CA CYS A 272 -10.24 10.90 10.71
C CYS A 272 -11.47 9.98 10.83
N SER A 273 -12.58 10.56 11.27
CA SER A 273 -13.88 9.88 11.35
C SER A 273 -15.06 10.84 11.17
N CYS A 274 -16.21 10.32 10.78
CA CYS A 274 -17.47 11.06 10.84
C CYS A 274 -18.67 10.12 10.99
N GLY A 275 -19.84 10.69 11.28
CA GLY A 275 -21.09 9.92 11.27
C GLY A 275 -21.52 9.57 9.84
N ILE A 276 -22.07 8.36 9.66
CA ILE A 276 -22.60 7.89 8.36
C ILE A 276 -23.73 8.81 7.89
N ALA A 277 -24.67 9.17 8.77
CA ALA A 277 -25.79 10.04 8.41
C ALA A 277 -25.35 11.43 7.91
N GLU A 278 -24.32 12.00 8.54
CA GLU A 278 -23.75 13.29 8.13
C GLU A 278 -23.05 13.19 6.78
N LEU A 279 -22.23 12.15 6.58
CA LEU A 279 -21.57 11.88 5.30
C LEU A 279 -22.58 11.70 4.16
N ARG A 280 -23.70 11.01 4.39
CA ARG A 280 -24.79 10.90 3.41
C ARG A 280 -25.42 12.27 3.08
N GLY A 281 -25.52 13.16 4.07
CA GLY A 281 -25.93 14.55 3.86
C GLY A 281 -24.98 15.27 2.92
N HIS A 282 -23.68 15.22 3.21
CA HIS A 282 -22.61 15.84 2.42
C HIS A 282 -22.56 15.32 0.99
N LEU A 283 -22.56 13.99 0.80
CA LEU A 283 -22.47 13.37 -0.52
C LEU A 283 -23.65 13.70 -1.44
N ARG A 284 -24.84 13.99 -0.89
CA ARG A 284 -25.97 14.48 -1.71
C ARG A 284 -25.65 15.83 -2.36
N GLY A 285 -24.99 16.73 -1.63
CA GLY A 285 -24.52 18.01 -2.15
C GLY A 285 -23.47 17.82 -3.25
N VAL A 286 -22.39 17.08 -2.95
CA VAL A 286 -21.30 16.78 -3.88
C VAL A 286 -21.80 16.18 -5.20
N LEU A 287 -22.75 15.24 -5.13
CA LEU A 287 -23.30 14.57 -6.30
C LEU A 287 -24.29 15.44 -7.08
N SER A 288 -24.95 16.41 -6.44
CA SER A 288 -25.87 17.33 -7.10
C SER A 288 -25.15 18.41 -7.92
N GLU A 289 -23.98 18.85 -7.47
CA GLU A 289 -23.18 19.88 -8.14
C GLU A 289 -22.40 19.32 -9.35
N GLY A 290 -22.10 18.02 -9.35
CA GLY A 290 -21.42 17.33 -10.46
C GLY A 290 -22.32 16.97 -11.67
N GLY A 291 -23.59 17.37 -11.68
CA GLY A 291 -24.58 17.01 -12.70
C GLY A 291 -24.60 17.85 -13.98
N THR A 292 -23.60 18.69 -14.22
CA THR A 292 -23.54 19.54 -15.42
C THR A 292 -22.16 19.49 -16.08
N HIS A 293 -21.83 18.40 -16.77
CA HIS A 293 -20.83 18.39 -17.84
C HIS A 293 -21.20 17.36 -18.90
#